data_AF-A0A1H2R5K2-F1
#
_entry.id   AF-A0A1H2R5K2-F1
#
_cell.length_a   1.000
_cell.length_b   1.000
_cell.length_c   1.000
_cell.angle_alpha   90.00
_cell.angle_beta   90.00
_cell.angle_gamma   90.00
#
_symmetry.space_group_name_H-M   'P 1'
#
loop_
_entity.id
_entity.type
_entity.pdbx_description
1 polymer ?
#
loop_
_entity_poly.entity_id
_entity_poly.type
_entity_poly.pdbx_seq_one_letter_code
_entity_poly.pdbx_strand_id
1 'polypeptide(L)' 'MIYAVIDTNVFVAALEKRDDDSYLVTGNQKHYPVRDFIVTPSEMMDILNQ' A
#
# COMPACT_ATOMS: atom_id res chain seq x y z
N MET A 1 -0.72 3.78 -9.52
CA MET A 1 0.17 4.89 -9.10
C MET A 1 0.77 4.52 -7.74
N ILE A 2 2.09 4.63 -7.53
CA ILE A 2 2.73 4.10 -6.32
C ILE A 2 2.89 5.21 -5.28
N TYR A 3 2.39 4.98 -4.05
CA TYR A 3 2.53 5.89 -2.92
C TYR A 3 3.23 5.18 -1.76
N ALA A 4 4.24 5.83 -1.17
CA ALA A 4 4.92 5.34 0.02
C ALA A 4 4.23 5.88 1.28
N VAL A 5 3.98 5.01 2.26
CA VAL A 5 3.27 5.38 3.49
C VAL A 5 4.20 5.98 4.51
N ILE A 6 4.02 7.26 4.77
CA ILE A 6 4.73 7.98 5.83
C ILE A 6 3.73 8.64 6.81
N ASP A 7 2.50 8.94 6.35
CA ASP A 7 1.46 9.64 7.12
C ASP A 7 0.04 9.12 6.86
N THR A 8 -0.86 9.32 7.84
CA THR A 8 -2.30 8.93 7.77
C THR A 8 -3.00 9.48 6.53
N ASN A 9 -2.61 10.66 6.07
CA ASN A 9 -3.17 11.29 4.87
C ASN A 9 -2.93 10.45 3.60
N VAL A 10 -1.81 9.73 3.53
CA VAL A 10 -1.47 8.87 2.39
C VAL A 10 -2.27 7.55 2.46
N PHE A 11 -2.54 7.05 3.67
CA PHE A 11 -3.45 5.90 3.87
C PHE A 11 -4.87 6.20 3.37
N VAL A 12 -5.40 7.38 3.72
CA VAL A 12 -6.72 7.83 3.22
C VAL A 12 -6.69 7.98 1.70
N ALA A 13 -5.64 8.55 1.12
CA ALA A 13 -5.52 8.67 -0.33
C ALA A 13 -5.47 7.31 -1.06
N ALA A 14 -4.82 6.30 -0.48
CA ALA A 14 -4.80 4.94 -1.01
C ALA A 14 -6.18 4.26 -0.91
N LEU A 15 -6.95 4.52 0.15
CA LEU A 15 -8.33 4.05 0.26
C LEU A 15 -9.24 4.70 -0.78
N GLU A 16 -9.16 6.02 -0.94
CA GLU A 16 -9.93 6.78 -1.93
C GLU A 16 -9.63 6.32 -3.36
N LYS A 17 -8.38 5.97 -3.66
CA LYS A 17 -7.95 5.51 -4.98
C LYS A 17 -7.91 3.99 -5.12
N ARG A 18 -8.56 3.23 -4.24
CA ARG A 18 -8.47 1.77 -4.25
C ARG A 18 -8.96 1.17 -5.57
N ASP A 19 -10.00 1.77 -6.16
CA ASP A 19 -10.58 1.31 -7.43
C ASP A 19 -9.64 1.54 -8.64
N ASP A 20 -8.57 2.33 -8.47
CA ASP A 20 -7.55 2.61 -9.50
C ASP A 20 -6.32 1.68 -9.38
N ASP A 21 -6.50 0.45 -8.88
CA ASP A 21 -5.42 -0.53 -8.61
C ASP A 21 -4.27 0.08 -7.80
N SER A 22 -4.60 0.89 -6.80
CA SER A 22 -3.60 1.54 -5.95
C SER A 22 -3.20 0.64 -4.77
N TYR A 23 -1.89 0.58 -4.54
CA TYR A 23 -1.29 -0.19 -3.45
C TYR A 23 -0.66 0.74 -2.41
N LEU A 24 -0.85 0.36 -1.16
CA LEU A 24 -0.22 0.95 0.00
C LEU A 24 1.05 0.16 0.34
N VAL A 25 2.23 0.69 0.00
CA VAL A 25 3.50 0.00 0.25
C VAL A 25 4.08 0.42 1.61
N THR A 26 4.10 -0.47 2.60
CA THR A 26 4.59 -0.18 3.96
C THR A 26 5.22 -1.37 4.67
N GLY A 27 6.27 -1.11 5.46
CA GLY A 27 6.83 -2.08 6.41
C GLY A 27 6.15 -2.05 7.80
N ASN A 28 5.22 -1.12 8.05
CA ASN A 28 4.59 -0.91 9.35
C ASN A 28 3.24 -1.63 9.49
N GLN A 29 3.23 -2.94 9.23
CA GLN A 29 2.01 -3.76 9.30
C GLN A 29 1.38 -3.85 10.70
N LYS A 30 2.10 -3.45 11.75
CA LYS A 30 1.52 -3.38 13.11
C LYS A 30 0.58 -2.18 13.27
N HIS A 31 0.83 -1.09 12.53
CA HIS A 31 0.05 0.14 12.62
C HIS A 31 -1.13 0.13 11.64
N TYR A 32 -1.00 -0.57 10.52
CA TYR A 32 -2.04 -0.67 9.50
C TYR A 32 -2.65 -2.08 9.49
N PRO A 33 -3.99 -2.22 9.39
CA PRO A 33 -4.62 -3.53 9.31
C PRO A 33 -4.15 -4.29 8.06
N VAL A 34 -4.02 -5.62 8.14
CA VAL A 34 -3.71 -6.44 6.96
C VAL A 34 -4.90 -6.39 5.99
N ARG A 35 -4.66 -5.95 4.76
CA ARG A 35 -5.63 -5.88 3.66
C ARG A 35 -4.94 -6.14 2.33
N ASP A 36 -5.68 -6.58 1.32
CA ASP A 36 -5.16 -7.04 0.02
C ASP A 36 -4.40 -5.97 -0.79
N PHE A 37 -4.66 -4.68 -0.52
CA PHE A 37 -3.98 -3.55 -1.17
C PHE A 37 -2.86 -2.97 -0.30
N ILE A 38 -2.57 -3.57 0.86
CA ILE A 38 -1.52 -3.16 1.78
C ILE A 38 -0.41 -4.19 1.71
N VAL A 39 0.70 -3.80 1.09
CA VAL A 39 1.80 -4.70 0.77
C VAL A 39 3.09 -4.20 1.39
N THR A 40 3.98 -5.12 1.73
CA THR A 40 5.37 -4.80 2.06
C THR A 40 6.15 -4.38 0.82
N PRO A 41 7.30 -3.71 0.99
CA PRO A 41 8.22 -3.49 -0.12
C PRO A 41 8.61 -4.79 -0.84
N SER A 42 8.73 -5.91 -0.13
CA SER A 42 9.07 -7.20 -0.74
C SER A 42 7.93 -7.73 -1.61
N GLU A 43 6.71 -7.76 -1.08
CA GLU A 43 5.52 -8.19 -1.84
C GLU A 43 5.28 -7.29 -3.06
N MET A 44 5.58 -5.99 -2.95
CA MET A 44 5.54 -5.08 -4.11
C MET A 44 6.54 -5.48 -5.19
N MET A 45 7.76 -5.90 -4.82
CA MET A 45 8.72 -6.41 -5.80
C MET A 45 8.20 -7.67 -6.48
N ASP A 46 7.53 -8.55 -5.74
CA ASP A 46 6.92 -9.76 -6.32
C ASP A 46 5.79 -9.42 -7.29
N ILE A 47 4.98 -8.39 -7.01
CA ILE A 47 3.91 -7.90 -7.90
C ILE A 47 4.50 -7.26 -9.17
N LEU A 48 5.60 -6.49 -9.04
CA LEU A 48 6.24 -5.81 -10.18
C LEU A 48 7.03 -6.75 -11.10
N ASN A 49 7.43 -7.91 -10.61
CA ASN A 49 8.20 -8.91 -11.36
C ASN A 49 7.33 -10.01 -11.99
N GLN A 50 6.00 -9.91 -11.88
CA GLN A 50 5.02 -10.73 -12.61
C GLN A 50 4.69 -10.12 -13.97
#